data_AF-A0A517X0E9-F1
#
_entry.id   AF-A0A517X0E9-F1
#
_cell.length_a   1.000
_cell.length_b   1.000
_cell.length_c   1.000
_cell.angle_alpha   90.00
_cell.angle_beta   90.00
_cell.angle_gamma   90.00
#
_symmetry.space_group_name_H-M   'P 1'
#
loop_
_entity.id
_entity.type
_entity.pdbx_description
1 polymer ?
#
loop_
_entity_poly.entity_id
_entity_poly.type
_entity_poly.pdbx_seq_one_letter_code
_entity_poly.pdbx_strand_id
1 'polypeptide(L)'
;MNIVKRFYRFTNRETRLKTQPGMDHILPSFTNQQIQAARSAKNQVSPEMPYAFLNETECDSDGALTEISTIFLTNRECPFRCLMCDLWQNTLDETLTPGMITHQIDYALKQLPPAQQVKLYNSGNFFDRKAIPEKDIPRIASQVQNFERVIVENHPLLCNQDCLDFQQMISGQLEIALGLEIIHENVLQALNKQMTLEDFSKAVEFLANHSIQIRAFILLKPPFMNEQEGIEWAIRSVEYAFSLGVNCCSLIPTRSGNGILEQLEQTGQFSHPLLSSVEETLEACLNLKQGRVFMDLWDLDRLYQNEINLHDRLERLQQMNLLQKVSTA
;
A
#
# COMPACT_ATOMS: atom_id res chain seq x y z
N MET A 1 -16.91 -6.95 43.17
CA MET A 1 -17.57 -7.17 41.86
C MET A 1 -17.68 -5.80 41.15
N ASN A 2 -16.65 -5.02 40.82
CA ASN A 2 -15.28 -5.13 40.32
C ASN A 2 -15.08 -5.70 38.90
N ILE A 3 -14.80 -4.72 38.02
CA ILE A 3 -13.96 -4.74 36.80
C ILE A 3 -14.71 -4.98 35.48
N VAL A 4 -15.53 -3.99 35.08
CA VAL A 4 -15.76 -3.63 33.66
C VAL A 4 -15.96 -2.11 33.56
N LYS A 5 -14.95 -1.31 33.93
CA LYS A 5 -14.91 0.15 33.69
C LYS A 5 -13.45 0.63 33.73
N ARG A 6 -12.65 0.28 32.73
CA ARG A 6 -11.35 0.94 32.52
C ARG A 6 -10.80 0.74 31.11
N PHE A 7 -11.43 1.30 30.08
CA PHE A 7 -10.72 1.64 28.85
C PHE A 7 -11.34 2.87 28.19
N TYR A 8 -10.49 3.88 28.00
CA TYR A 8 -10.62 5.11 27.22
C TYR A 8 -11.86 5.99 27.41
N ARG A 9 -11.80 6.84 28.44
CA ARG A 9 -12.30 8.22 28.31
C ARG A 9 -11.30 9.00 27.46
N PHE A 10 -11.51 9.05 26.15
CA PHE A 10 -11.13 10.25 25.40
C PHE A 10 -12.06 11.35 25.88
N THR A 11 -11.60 12.11 26.88
CA THR A 11 -12.20 13.42 27.14
C THR A 11 -12.11 14.22 25.85
N ASN A 12 -13.24 14.81 25.45
CA ASN A 12 -13.36 15.94 24.51
C ASN A 12 -12.33 17.03 24.84
N ARG A 13 -11.07 16.81 24.49
CA ARG A 13 -10.16 17.85 24.12
C ARG A 13 -10.24 17.86 22.62
N GLU A 14 -10.74 18.96 22.09
CA GLU A 14 -10.35 19.46 20.79
C GLU A 14 -8.82 19.35 20.68
N THR A 15 -8.30 18.20 20.25
CA THR A 15 -7.05 18.16 19.52
C THR A 15 -7.38 18.76 18.16
N ARG A 16 -7.51 20.09 18.16
CA ARG A 16 -6.85 20.86 17.11
C ARG A 16 -5.49 20.19 16.97
N LEU A 17 -5.27 19.51 15.85
CA LEU A 17 -3.93 19.26 15.34
C LEU A 17 -3.23 20.62 15.49
N LYS A 18 -2.44 20.78 16.57
CA LYS A 18 -1.65 21.98 16.75
C LYS A 18 -0.67 21.87 15.61
N THR A 19 -0.87 22.69 14.58
CA THR A 19 0.10 22.91 13.52
C THR A 19 1.44 23.11 14.21
N GLN A 20 2.35 22.15 14.03
CA GLN A 20 3.73 22.38 14.44
C GLN A 20 4.21 23.60 13.65
N PRO A 21 4.96 24.52 14.26
CA PRO A 21 5.52 25.65 13.54
C PRO A 21 6.60 25.09 12.60
N GLY A 22 6.27 24.94 11.31
CA GLY A 22 7.21 24.40 10.31
C GLY A 22 6.63 24.15 8.92
N MET A 23 5.33 23.85 8.78
CA MET A 23 4.70 23.55 7.48
C MET A 23 3.40 24.32 7.19
N ASP A 24 3.32 25.60 7.61
CA ASP A 24 2.26 26.52 7.16
C ASP A 24 2.56 27.13 5.77
N HIS A 25 3.52 26.58 5.04
CA HIS A 25 3.81 26.98 3.67
C HIS A 25 2.85 26.27 2.71
N ILE A 26 2.24 27.05 1.81
CA ILE A 26 1.42 26.52 0.71
C ILE A 26 2.33 25.62 -0.15
N LEU A 27 2.06 24.31 -0.13
CA LEU A 27 2.77 23.35 -0.96
C LEU A 27 2.37 23.51 -2.43
N PRO A 28 3.26 23.22 -3.39
CA PRO A 28 2.91 23.22 -4.79
C PRO A 28 1.81 22.19 -5.08
N SER A 29 0.84 22.57 -5.90
CA SER A 29 -0.19 21.66 -6.40
C SER A 29 0.12 21.29 -7.84
N PHE A 30 0.04 19.99 -8.16
CA PHE A 30 0.28 19.48 -9.49
C PHE A 30 -1.02 18.95 -10.09
N THR A 31 -1.32 19.36 -11.32
CA THR A 31 -2.48 18.85 -12.07
C THR A 31 -2.19 17.46 -12.64
N ASN A 32 -3.26 16.71 -12.93
CA ASN A 32 -3.16 15.43 -13.64
C ASN A 32 -2.32 15.55 -14.92
N GLN A 33 -2.50 16.63 -15.69
CA GLN A 33 -1.77 16.87 -16.94
C GLN A 33 -0.26 17.06 -16.70
N GLN A 34 0.13 17.81 -15.67
CA GLN A 34 1.54 18.00 -15.32
C GLN A 34 2.19 16.69 -14.88
N ILE A 35 1.51 15.92 -14.02
CA ILE A 35 2.01 14.63 -13.55
C ILE A 35 2.17 13.66 -14.72
N GLN A 36 1.18 13.59 -15.62
CA GLN A 36 1.26 12.74 -16.81
C GLN A 36 2.35 13.20 -17.79
N ALA A 37 2.53 14.50 -17.98
CA ALA A 37 3.54 15.03 -18.88
C ALA A 37 4.98 14.78 -18.40
N ALA A 38 5.17 14.54 -17.10
CA ALA A 38 6.46 14.18 -16.52
C ALA A 38 6.84 12.70 -16.72
N ARG A 39 5.87 11.84 -17.03
CA ARG A 39 6.08 10.38 -17.10
C ARG A 39 6.95 9.99 -18.30
N SER A 40 7.81 9.01 -18.06
CA SER A 40 8.55 8.30 -19.11
C SER A 40 7.62 7.35 -19.89
N ALA A 41 8.18 6.68 -20.91
CA ALA A 41 7.46 5.63 -21.62
C ALA A 41 7.14 4.45 -20.68
N LYS A 42 5.97 3.84 -20.86
CA LYS A 42 5.61 2.59 -20.17
C LYS A 42 6.53 1.44 -20.58
N ASN A 43 6.71 0.49 -19.68
CA ASN A 43 7.36 -0.78 -20.00
C ASN A 43 6.50 -1.58 -20.99
N GLN A 44 7.14 -2.43 -21.79
CA GLN A 44 6.43 -3.33 -22.69
C GLN A 44 5.87 -4.51 -21.88
N VAL A 45 4.56 -4.52 -21.71
CA VAL A 45 3.83 -5.58 -20.99
C VAL A 45 2.80 -6.24 -21.91
N SER A 46 2.47 -7.50 -21.62
CA SER A 46 1.50 -8.28 -22.41
C SER A 46 0.12 -8.25 -21.76
N PRO A 47 -0.97 -8.06 -22.52
CA PRO A 47 -2.33 -8.23 -21.99
C PRO A 47 -2.66 -9.68 -21.62
N GLU A 48 -1.89 -10.65 -22.12
CA GLU A 48 -2.12 -12.09 -21.92
C GLU A 48 -1.39 -12.66 -20.70
N MET A 49 -0.45 -11.92 -20.10
CA MET A 49 0.37 -12.40 -18.99
C MET A 49 0.46 -11.34 -17.88
N PRO A 50 0.53 -11.76 -16.60
CA PRO A 50 0.89 -10.83 -15.54
C PRO A 50 2.31 -10.31 -15.81
N TYR A 51 2.58 -9.04 -15.53
CA TYR A 51 3.89 -8.46 -15.82
C TYR A 51 4.98 -9.03 -14.88
N ALA A 52 4.57 -9.55 -13.72
CA ALA A 52 5.40 -10.31 -12.81
C ALA A 52 4.53 -11.22 -11.91
N PHE A 53 5.16 -12.19 -11.28
CA PHE A 53 4.60 -12.93 -10.15
C PHE A 53 5.74 -13.52 -9.32
N LEU A 54 5.51 -13.67 -8.02
CA LEU A 54 6.49 -14.17 -7.08
C LEU A 54 5.80 -14.81 -5.87
N ASN A 55 6.55 -15.64 -5.14
CA ASN A 55 6.11 -16.18 -3.86
C ASN A 55 6.85 -15.46 -2.73
N GLU A 56 6.10 -15.03 -1.72
CA GLU A 56 6.60 -14.33 -0.54
C GLU A 56 6.22 -15.09 0.73
N THR A 57 6.98 -14.89 1.79
CA THR A 57 6.58 -15.29 3.14
C THR A 57 6.25 -14.02 3.92
N GLU A 58 5.05 -13.95 4.50
CA GLU A 58 4.67 -12.91 5.47
C GLU A 58 4.21 -13.52 6.79
N CYS A 59 4.23 -12.71 7.84
CA CYS A 59 3.55 -13.02 9.09
C CYS A 59 2.03 -12.84 8.93
N ASP A 60 1.25 -13.87 9.21
CA ASP A 60 -0.21 -13.79 9.23
C ASP A 60 -0.73 -13.09 10.50
N SER A 61 -2.06 -12.99 10.61
CA SER A 61 -2.73 -12.37 11.76
C SER A 61 -2.59 -13.14 13.07
N ASP A 62 -2.22 -14.42 13.03
CA ASP A 62 -2.01 -15.28 14.20
C ASP A 62 -0.52 -15.33 14.62
N GLY A 63 0.35 -14.66 13.87
CA GLY A 63 1.79 -14.64 14.13
C GLY A 63 2.56 -15.79 13.46
N ALA A 64 1.92 -16.58 12.61
CA ALA A 64 2.54 -17.67 11.87
C ALA A 64 3.12 -17.16 10.55
N LEU A 65 4.16 -17.85 10.06
CA LEU A 65 4.70 -17.58 8.73
C LEU A 65 3.86 -18.30 7.69
N THR A 66 3.45 -17.55 6.68
CA THR A 66 2.56 -18.02 5.61
C THR A 66 3.14 -17.66 4.25
N GLU A 67 3.10 -18.64 3.35
CA GLU A 67 3.42 -18.46 1.93
C GLU A 67 2.29 -17.72 1.21
N ILE A 68 2.66 -16.74 0.40
CA ILE A 68 1.77 -15.83 -0.32
C ILE A 68 2.17 -15.80 -1.80
N SER A 69 1.21 -16.16 -2.66
CA SER A 69 1.33 -15.96 -4.11
C SER A 69 1.02 -14.50 -4.45
N THR A 70 2.01 -13.75 -4.91
CA THR A 70 1.82 -12.36 -5.37
C THR A 70 1.80 -12.33 -6.89
N ILE A 71 0.67 -11.94 -7.47
CA ILE A 71 0.47 -11.86 -8.92
C ILE A 71 0.26 -10.40 -9.29
N PHE A 72 1.12 -9.89 -10.17
CA PHE A 72 1.04 -8.53 -10.68
C PHE A 72 0.36 -8.52 -12.04
N LEU A 73 -0.93 -8.24 -12.04
CA LEU A 73 -1.80 -8.23 -13.20
C LEU A 73 -1.42 -7.06 -14.13
N THR A 74 -1.34 -7.36 -15.42
CA THR A 74 -1.27 -6.36 -16.46
C THR A 74 -2.70 -5.93 -16.80
N ASN A 75 -3.05 -4.67 -16.61
CA ASN A 75 -4.37 -4.12 -16.88
C ASN A 75 -4.29 -2.66 -17.30
N ARG A 76 -5.44 -2.04 -17.54
CA ARG A 76 -5.53 -0.60 -17.77
C ARG A 76 -4.98 0.17 -16.58
N GLU A 77 -4.23 1.24 -16.86
CA GLU A 77 -3.73 2.18 -15.88
C GLU A 77 -4.83 2.71 -14.94
N CYS A 78 -4.51 2.79 -13.65
CA CYS A 78 -5.31 3.48 -12.63
C CYS A 78 -5.80 4.86 -13.12
N PRO A 79 -7.05 5.28 -12.88
CA PRO A 79 -7.57 6.60 -13.30
C PRO A 79 -7.07 7.77 -12.43
N PHE A 80 -6.52 7.49 -11.25
CA PHE A 80 -5.91 8.50 -10.38
C PHE A 80 -4.49 8.81 -10.86
N ARG A 81 -4.05 10.07 -10.74
CA ARG A 81 -2.73 10.54 -11.21
C ARG A 81 -1.91 10.99 -10.01
N CYS A 82 -1.66 10.07 -9.09
CA CYS A 82 -0.91 10.38 -7.89
C CYS A 82 0.54 10.72 -8.26
N LEU A 83 1.09 11.75 -7.63
CA LEU A 83 2.40 12.32 -7.92
C LEU A 83 3.55 11.32 -7.71
N MET A 84 3.44 10.49 -6.68
CA MET A 84 4.48 9.52 -6.29
C MET A 84 4.40 8.17 -7.01
N CYS A 85 3.27 7.86 -7.65
CA CYS A 85 3.01 6.51 -8.15
C CYS A 85 3.82 6.23 -9.43
N ASP A 86 4.55 5.11 -9.44
CA ASP A 86 5.32 4.58 -10.57
C ASP A 86 4.67 3.33 -11.20
N LEU A 87 3.69 2.72 -10.52
CA LEU A 87 3.03 1.47 -10.94
C LEU A 87 2.39 1.54 -12.34
N TRP A 88 2.05 2.75 -12.83
CA TRP A 88 1.56 2.98 -14.18
C TRP A 88 2.52 2.48 -15.27
N GLN A 89 3.82 2.35 -14.97
CA GLN A 89 4.83 1.87 -15.93
C GLN A 89 4.51 0.48 -16.47
N ASN A 90 3.88 -0.40 -15.67
CA ASN A 90 3.57 -1.78 -16.04
C ASN A 90 2.08 -1.98 -16.37
N THR A 91 1.46 -0.97 -16.98
CA THR A 91 0.03 -0.98 -17.32
C THR A 91 -0.21 -0.77 -18.82
N LEU A 92 -1.44 -0.97 -19.25
CA LEU A 92 -1.92 -0.68 -20.60
C LEU A 92 -2.77 0.59 -20.58
N ASP A 93 -3.01 1.17 -21.76
CA ASP A 93 -3.89 2.34 -21.91
C ASP A 93 -5.37 1.95 -22.04
N GLU A 94 -5.62 0.75 -22.55
CA GLU A 94 -6.95 0.25 -22.85
C GLU A 94 -7.43 -0.80 -21.85
N THR A 95 -8.74 -0.85 -21.68
CA THR A 95 -9.41 -1.89 -20.90
C THR A 95 -9.28 -3.23 -21.62
N LEU A 96 -8.96 -4.27 -20.87
CA LEU A 96 -8.79 -5.61 -21.41
C LEU A 96 -10.12 -6.24 -21.86
N THR A 97 -10.02 -7.14 -22.83
CA THR A 97 -11.14 -8.00 -23.20
C THR A 97 -11.46 -8.94 -22.03
N PRO A 98 -12.74 -9.18 -21.70
CA PRO A 98 -13.12 -10.17 -20.69
C PRO A 98 -12.44 -11.53 -20.92
N GLY A 99 -11.98 -12.13 -19.83
CA GLY A 99 -11.23 -13.38 -19.78
C GLY A 99 -9.72 -13.17 -19.64
N MET A 100 -9.18 -12.03 -20.09
CA MET A 100 -7.72 -11.84 -20.07
C MET A 100 -7.15 -11.77 -18.65
N ILE A 101 -7.82 -11.12 -17.70
CA ILE A 101 -7.35 -11.12 -16.30
C ILE A 101 -7.33 -12.55 -15.74
N THR A 102 -8.39 -13.32 -16.02
CA THR A 102 -8.49 -14.70 -15.55
C THR A 102 -7.39 -15.59 -16.13
N HIS A 103 -7.02 -15.39 -17.40
CA HIS A 103 -5.91 -16.10 -18.03
C HIS A 103 -4.57 -15.75 -17.38
N GLN A 104 -4.34 -14.50 -16.99
CA GLN A 104 -3.13 -14.10 -16.29
C GLN A 104 -3.00 -14.78 -14.91
N ILE A 105 -4.11 -14.87 -14.17
CA ILE A 105 -4.15 -15.59 -12.88
C ILE A 105 -3.85 -17.07 -13.09
N ASP A 106 -4.50 -17.73 -14.06
CA ASP A 106 -4.23 -19.14 -14.40
C ASP A 106 -2.77 -19.35 -14.84
N TYR A 107 -2.17 -18.38 -15.53
CA TYR A 107 -0.78 -18.44 -15.97
C TYR A 107 0.19 -18.45 -14.78
N ALA A 108 0.04 -17.51 -13.84
CA ALA A 108 0.90 -17.43 -12.66
C ALA A 108 0.70 -18.61 -11.70
N LEU A 109 -0.55 -18.98 -11.39
CA LEU A 109 -0.86 -20.06 -10.43
C LEU A 109 -0.35 -21.44 -10.88
N LYS A 110 -0.14 -21.67 -12.18
CA LYS A 110 0.47 -22.92 -12.69
C LYS A 110 1.98 -23.01 -12.42
N GLN A 111 2.63 -21.89 -12.12
CA GLN A 111 4.09 -21.78 -11.98
C GLN A 111 4.51 -21.48 -10.54
N LEU A 112 3.63 -20.85 -9.77
CA LEU A 112 3.84 -20.58 -8.35
C LEU A 112 3.77 -21.87 -7.52
N PRO A 113 4.58 -21.98 -6.45
CA PRO A 113 4.42 -23.04 -5.47
C PRO A 113 3.09 -22.88 -4.71
N PRO A 114 2.63 -23.93 -4.00
CA PRO A 114 1.47 -23.83 -3.14
C PRO A 114 1.63 -22.72 -2.09
N ALA A 115 0.58 -21.93 -1.89
CA ALA A 115 0.52 -20.83 -0.93
C ALA A 115 -0.86 -20.82 -0.24
N GLN A 116 -0.93 -20.29 0.97
CA GLN A 116 -2.20 -20.19 1.72
C GLN A 116 -2.93 -18.88 1.38
N GLN A 117 -2.21 -17.87 0.89
CA GLN A 117 -2.78 -16.56 0.56
C GLN A 117 -2.38 -16.14 -0.86
N VAL A 118 -3.17 -15.23 -1.44
CA VAL A 118 -2.89 -14.65 -2.74
C VAL A 118 -3.07 -13.13 -2.72
N LYS A 119 -2.13 -12.40 -3.32
CA LYS A 119 -2.27 -10.98 -3.67
C LYS A 119 -2.52 -10.84 -5.16
N LEU A 120 -3.62 -10.20 -5.53
CA LEU A 120 -3.94 -9.82 -6.90
C LEU A 120 -3.71 -8.31 -7.04
N TYR A 121 -2.46 -7.92 -7.28
CA TYR A 121 -2.07 -6.53 -7.45
C TYR A 121 -2.17 -6.15 -8.92
N ASN A 122 -2.85 -5.05 -9.22
CA ASN A 122 -3.21 -4.58 -10.55
C ASN A 122 -2.80 -3.12 -10.79
N SER A 123 -1.86 -2.60 -9.99
CA SER A 123 -1.26 -1.26 -10.18
C SER A 123 -2.32 -0.16 -10.24
N GLY A 124 -3.34 -0.26 -9.39
CA GLY A 124 -4.56 0.52 -9.50
C GLY A 124 -5.66 0.09 -8.55
N ASN A 125 -6.80 -0.31 -9.11
CA ASN A 125 -8.02 -0.57 -8.34
C ASN A 125 -8.68 -1.84 -8.84
N PHE A 126 -8.80 -2.84 -7.98
CA PHE A 126 -9.42 -4.11 -8.34
C PHE A 126 -10.90 -3.94 -8.69
N PHE A 127 -11.58 -3.01 -8.01
CA PHE A 127 -13.02 -2.73 -8.23
C PHE A 127 -13.29 -1.62 -9.26
N ASP A 128 -12.28 -1.17 -10.03
CA ASP A 128 -12.52 -0.35 -11.22
C ASP A 128 -12.83 -1.25 -12.42
N ARG A 129 -14.07 -1.16 -12.93
CA ARG A 129 -14.55 -1.95 -14.08
C ARG A 129 -13.77 -1.72 -15.38
N LYS A 130 -13.01 -0.62 -15.47
CA LYS A 130 -12.10 -0.37 -16.59
C LYS A 130 -10.75 -1.07 -16.43
N ALA A 131 -10.35 -1.39 -15.20
CA ALA A 131 -9.14 -2.14 -14.90
C ALA A 131 -9.44 -3.65 -14.91
N ILE A 132 -10.45 -4.08 -14.15
CA ILE A 132 -10.90 -5.47 -14.06
C ILE A 132 -12.33 -5.57 -14.63
N PRO A 133 -12.53 -6.22 -15.80
CA PRO A 133 -13.86 -6.36 -16.36
C PRO A 133 -14.82 -7.10 -15.42
N GLU A 134 -16.03 -6.57 -15.24
CA GLU A 134 -17.06 -7.15 -14.36
C GLU A 134 -17.37 -8.63 -14.69
N LYS A 135 -17.26 -9.00 -15.97
CA LYS A 135 -17.46 -10.38 -16.44
C LYS A 135 -16.40 -11.37 -15.94
N ASP A 136 -15.24 -10.88 -15.51
CA ASP A 136 -14.14 -11.72 -15.03
C ASP A 136 -14.29 -12.05 -13.55
N ILE A 137 -14.99 -11.20 -12.78
CA ILE A 137 -15.10 -11.31 -11.32
C ILE A 137 -15.54 -12.70 -10.83
N PRO A 138 -16.61 -13.33 -11.37
CA PRO A 138 -17.01 -14.66 -10.91
C PRO A 138 -15.95 -15.75 -11.17
N ARG A 139 -15.22 -15.63 -12.29
CA ARG A 139 -14.14 -16.57 -12.63
C ARG A 139 -12.92 -16.33 -11.75
N ILE A 140 -12.55 -15.07 -11.49
CA ILE A 140 -11.47 -14.72 -10.55
C ILE A 140 -11.79 -15.31 -9.18
N ALA A 141 -13.01 -15.10 -8.67
CA ALA A 141 -13.45 -15.66 -7.40
C ALA A 141 -13.34 -17.20 -7.38
N SER A 142 -13.70 -17.87 -8.47
CA SER A 142 -13.53 -19.33 -8.63
C SER A 142 -12.06 -19.77 -8.63
N GLN A 143 -11.14 -18.98 -9.18
CA GLN A 143 -9.71 -19.32 -9.24
C GLN A 143 -9.03 -19.23 -7.88
N VAL A 144 -9.53 -18.37 -7.00
CA VAL A 144 -8.94 -18.12 -5.69
C VAL A 144 -9.61 -18.89 -4.54
N GLN A 145 -10.51 -19.85 -4.84
CA GLN A 145 -11.28 -20.61 -3.84
C GLN A 145 -10.45 -21.43 -2.84
N ASN A 146 -9.19 -21.72 -3.16
CA ASN A 146 -8.32 -22.52 -2.29
C ASN A 146 -7.43 -21.66 -1.40
N PHE A 147 -7.51 -20.33 -1.51
CA PHE A 147 -6.75 -19.43 -0.64
C PHE A 147 -7.59 -19.04 0.57
N GLU A 148 -6.95 -19.10 1.74
CA GLU A 148 -7.54 -18.68 3.01
C GLU A 148 -7.70 -17.16 3.07
N ARG A 149 -6.87 -16.43 2.33
CA ARG A 149 -6.94 -14.98 2.19
C ARG A 149 -6.68 -14.52 0.76
N VAL A 150 -7.52 -13.60 0.31
CA VAL A 150 -7.39 -12.92 -0.98
C VAL A 150 -7.16 -11.44 -0.72
N ILE A 151 -6.02 -10.91 -1.17
CA ILE A 151 -5.62 -9.52 -0.97
C ILE A 151 -5.74 -8.80 -2.31
N VAL A 152 -6.50 -7.70 -2.35
CA VAL A 152 -6.65 -6.86 -3.55
C VAL A 152 -6.38 -5.40 -3.22
N GLU A 153 -5.90 -4.61 -4.18
CA GLU A 153 -5.68 -3.18 -4.00
C GLU A 153 -6.89 -2.35 -4.46
N ASN A 154 -7.19 -1.27 -3.75
CA ASN A 154 -8.27 -0.36 -4.11
C ASN A 154 -8.05 1.07 -3.62
N HIS A 155 -8.64 2.03 -4.31
CA HIS A 155 -8.75 3.40 -3.83
C HIS A 155 -9.87 3.50 -2.79
N PRO A 156 -9.72 4.28 -1.69
CA PRO A 156 -10.77 4.42 -0.68
C PRO A 156 -12.15 4.83 -1.23
N LEU A 157 -12.17 5.73 -2.23
CA LEU A 157 -13.40 6.17 -2.91
C LEU A 157 -14.10 5.08 -3.76
N LEU A 158 -13.47 3.92 -3.94
CA LEU A 158 -14.00 2.78 -4.69
C LEU A 158 -14.42 1.62 -3.76
N CYS A 159 -14.40 1.82 -2.44
CA CYS A 159 -14.94 0.84 -1.49
C CYS A 159 -16.48 0.95 -1.46
N ASN A 160 -17.15 -0.02 -2.08
CA ASN A 160 -18.61 -0.01 -2.26
C ASN A 160 -19.18 -1.44 -2.23
N GLN A 161 -20.43 -1.62 -2.68
CA GLN A 161 -21.13 -2.91 -2.70
C GLN A 161 -20.36 -4.00 -3.45
N ASP A 162 -19.60 -3.68 -4.50
CA ASP A 162 -18.83 -4.64 -5.29
C ASP A 162 -17.77 -5.35 -4.40
N CYS A 163 -17.27 -4.69 -3.35
CA CYS A 163 -16.37 -5.31 -2.37
C CYS A 163 -17.06 -6.42 -1.57
N LEU A 164 -18.32 -6.20 -1.20
CA LEU A 164 -19.09 -7.14 -0.39
C LEU A 164 -19.52 -8.34 -1.23
N ASP A 165 -19.96 -8.06 -2.45
CA ASP A 165 -20.36 -9.09 -3.42
C ASP A 165 -19.18 -10.01 -3.71
N PHE A 166 -17.97 -9.46 -3.89
CA PHE A 166 -16.78 -10.28 -4.07
C PHE A 166 -16.41 -11.11 -2.83
N GLN A 167 -16.47 -10.55 -1.63
CA GLN A 167 -16.28 -11.30 -0.37
C GLN A 167 -17.25 -12.49 -0.25
N GLN A 168 -18.49 -12.35 -0.72
CA GLN A 168 -19.48 -13.45 -0.70
C GLN A 168 -19.19 -14.53 -1.75
N MET A 169 -18.45 -14.21 -2.81
CA MET A 169 -18.10 -15.17 -3.87
C MET A 169 -16.87 -16.02 -3.53
N ILE A 170 -15.98 -15.54 -2.67
CA ILE A 170 -14.77 -16.27 -2.25
C ILE A 170 -15.03 -17.07 -0.97
N SER A 171 -14.30 -18.18 -0.80
CA SER A 171 -14.32 -19.01 0.41
C SER A 171 -13.49 -18.41 1.55
N GLY A 172 -12.40 -17.73 1.21
CA GLY A 172 -11.46 -17.12 2.15
C GLY A 172 -11.86 -15.72 2.62
N GLN A 173 -10.98 -15.13 3.43
CA GLN A 173 -11.11 -13.76 3.91
C GLN A 173 -10.61 -12.78 2.85
N LEU A 174 -11.43 -11.79 2.49
CA LEU A 174 -10.99 -10.64 1.70
C LEU A 174 -10.19 -9.68 2.60
N GLU A 175 -9.04 -9.26 2.11
CA GLU A 175 -8.26 -8.14 2.63
C GLU A 175 -8.13 -7.09 1.53
N ILE A 176 -8.52 -5.84 1.80
CA ILE A 176 -8.39 -4.74 0.84
C ILE A 176 -7.24 -3.83 1.27
N ALA A 177 -6.26 -3.67 0.39
CA ALA A 177 -5.13 -2.77 0.56
C ALA A 177 -5.47 -1.39 0.00
N LEU A 178 -5.48 -0.39 0.88
CA LEU A 178 -5.86 0.99 0.60
C LEU A 178 -4.65 1.91 0.65
N GLY A 179 -4.50 2.77 -0.36
CA GLY A 179 -3.49 3.84 -0.34
C GLY A 179 -3.90 4.97 0.60
N LEU A 180 -3.38 4.97 1.84
CA LEU A 180 -3.46 6.10 2.80
C LEU A 180 -2.40 7.15 2.47
N GLU A 181 -1.21 6.68 2.09
CA GLU A 181 0.00 7.45 1.80
C GLU A 181 0.55 8.20 3.01
N ILE A 182 -0.17 9.20 3.50
CA ILE A 182 0.26 10.04 4.63
C ILE A 182 -0.93 10.79 5.22
N ILE A 183 -0.94 10.99 6.54
CA ILE A 183 -2.00 11.76 7.22
C ILE A 183 -1.76 13.28 7.27
N HIS A 184 -0.64 13.77 6.74
CA HIS A 184 -0.40 15.19 6.63
C HIS A 184 -1.23 15.74 5.46
N GLU A 185 -2.35 16.40 5.77
CA GLU A 185 -3.35 16.81 4.77
C GLU A 185 -2.78 17.61 3.59
N ASN A 186 -1.95 18.63 3.85
CA ASN A 186 -1.35 19.42 2.78
C ASN A 186 -0.46 18.57 1.85
N VAL A 187 0.30 17.62 2.41
CA VAL A 187 1.16 16.73 1.60
C VAL A 187 0.31 15.72 0.86
N LEU A 188 -0.71 15.13 1.50
CA LEU A 188 -1.66 14.23 0.84
C LEU A 188 -2.35 14.92 -0.36
N GLN A 189 -2.72 16.19 -0.20
CA GLN A 189 -3.25 17.01 -1.28
C GLN A 189 -2.20 17.26 -2.37
N ALA A 190 -0.97 17.61 -2.01
CA ALA A 190 0.13 17.83 -2.95
C ALA A 190 0.50 16.56 -3.73
N LEU A 191 0.32 15.37 -3.12
CA LEU A 191 0.48 14.07 -3.78
C LEU A 191 -0.60 13.79 -4.84
N ASN A 192 -1.61 14.66 -4.97
CA ASN A 192 -2.72 14.51 -5.90
C ASN A 192 -3.44 13.15 -5.75
N LYS A 193 -3.58 12.67 -4.51
CA LYS A 193 -4.19 11.37 -4.20
C LYS A 193 -5.70 11.34 -4.46
N GLN A 194 -6.34 12.50 -4.64
CA GLN A 194 -7.78 12.63 -4.93
C GLN A 194 -8.67 12.00 -3.84
N MET A 195 -8.29 12.18 -2.58
CA MET A 195 -9.09 11.82 -1.41
C MET A 195 -8.71 12.69 -0.21
N THR A 196 -9.59 12.71 0.79
CA THR A 196 -9.34 13.28 2.11
C THR A 196 -9.13 12.18 3.17
N LEU A 197 -8.71 12.57 4.38
CA LEU A 197 -8.68 11.64 5.52
C LEU A 197 -10.09 11.17 5.92
N GLU A 198 -11.10 12.02 5.72
CA GLU A 198 -12.49 11.64 5.96
C GLU A 198 -12.93 10.52 4.99
N ASP A 199 -12.57 10.63 3.71
CA ASP A 199 -12.84 9.59 2.70
C ASP A 199 -12.17 8.26 3.07
N PHE A 200 -10.90 8.32 3.52
CA PHE A 200 -10.20 7.13 4.01
C PHE A 200 -10.90 6.52 5.21
N SER A 201 -11.26 7.33 6.22
CA SER A 201 -11.93 6.84 7.42
C SER A 201 -13.29 6.19 7.15
N LYS A 202 -14.08 6.77 6.23
CA LYS A 202 -15.36 6.20 5.78
C LYS A 202 -15.18 4.86 5.07
N ALA A 203 -14.14 4.74 4.23
CA ALA A 203 -13.82 3.47 3.59
C ALA A 203 -13.44 2.39 4.60
N VAL A 204 -12.60 2.75 5.60
CA VAL A 204 -12.21 1.84 6.68
C VAL A 204 -13.42 1.39 7.50
N GLU A 205 -14.27 2.34 7.94
CA GLU A 205 -15.49 2.06 8.68
C GLU A 205 -16.44 1.14 7.89
N PHE A 206 -16.64 1.43 6.60
CA PHE A 206 -17.47 0.63 5.71
C PHE A 206 -16.98 -0.83 5.62
N LEU A 207 -15.68 -1.03 5.38
CA LEU A 207 -15.11 -2.37 5.26
C LEU A 207 -15.11 -3.13 6.59
N ALA A 208 -14.75 -2.46 7.68
CA ALA A 208 -14.74 -3.05 9.02
C ALA A 208 -16.13 -3.50 9.46
N ASN A 209 -17.17 -2.69 9.20
CA ASN A 209 -18.57 -3.05 9.49
C ASN A 209 -19.05 -4.31 8.74
N HIS A 210 -18.37 -4.69 7.66
CA HIS A 210 -18.65 -5.91 6.88
C HIS A 210 -17.62 -7.01 7.08
N SER A 211 -16.78 -6.91 8.12
CA SER A 211 -15.76 -7.91 8.44
C SER A 211 -14.75 -8.17 7.31
N ILE A 212 -14.51 -7.17 6.46
CA ILE A 212 -13.43 -7.20 5.47
C ILE A 212 -12.15 -6.70 6.14
N GLN A 213 -11.05 -7.45 6.00
CA GLN A 213 -9.76 -7.06 6.54
C GLN A 213 -9.17 -5.91 5.73
N ILE A 214 -8.36 -5.08 6.39
CA ILE A 214 -7.87 -3.84 5.78
C ILE A 214 -6.36 -3.77 5.95
N ARG A 215 -5.69 -3.44 4.84
CA ARG A 215 -4.29 -3.05 4.80
C ARG A 215 -4.17 -1.61 4.37
N ALA A 216 -3.26 -0.84 4.95
CA ALA A 216 -2.94 0.52 4.52
C ALA A 216 -1.52 0.60 3.95
N PHE A 217 -1.37 1.20 2.77
CA PHE A 217 -0.08 1.62 2.23
C PHE A 217 0.26 3.02 2.74
N ILE A 218 1.46 3.18 3.30
CA ILE A 218 1.94 4.41 3.95
C ILE A 218 3.33 4.71 3.41
N LEU A 219 3.52 5.92 2.89
CA LEU A 219 4.80 6.38 2.39
C LEU A 219 5.70 6.81 3.55
N LEU A 220 6.94 6.34 3.51
CA LEU A 220 8.02 6.92 4.29
C LEU A 220 8.67 8.03 3.46
N LYS A 221 8.64 9.23 4.04
CA LYS A 221 9.23 10.46 3.50
C LYS A 221 8.77 10.77 2.06
N PRO A 222 7.48 11.09 1.85
CA PRO A 222 7.03 11.69 0.59
C PRO A 222 7.74 13.04 0.32
N PRO A 223 7.63 13.61 -0.89
CA PRO A 223 8.18 14.93 -1.20
C PRO A 223 7.70 16.01 -0.22
N PHE A 224 8.48 17.09 -0.15
CA PHE A 224 8.26 18.26 0.71
C PHE A 224 8.52 18.03 2.20
N MET A 225 9.20 16.94 2.56
CA MET A 225 9.59 16.63 3.94
C MET A 225 11.09 16.42 4.06
N ASN A 226 11.66 16.85 5.19
CA ASN A 226 12.99 16.40 5.60
C ASN A 226 12.95 14.99 6.21
N GLU A 227 14.11 14.41 6.53
CA GLU A 227 14.21 13.04 7.08
C GLU A 227 13.38 12.86 8.36
N GLN A 228 13.54 13.76 9.33
CA GLN A 228 12.87 13.66 10.62
C GLN A 228 11.35 13.77 10.47
N GLU A 229 10.88 14.71 9.63
CA GLU A 229 9.46 14.85 9.32
C GLU A 229 8.91 13.59 8.64
N GLY A 230 9.67 13.00 7.71
CA GLY A 230 9.30 11.77 7.02
C GLY A 230 9.08 10.60 7.97
N ILE A 231 9.98 10.41 8.94
CA ILE A 231 9.87 9.37 9.98
C ILE A 231 8.64 9.65 10.85
N GLU A 232 8.53 10.87 11.40
CA GLU A 232 7.46 11.24 12.32
C GLU A 232 6.08 11.07 11.69
N TRP A 233 5.89 11.52 10.45
CA TRP A 233 4.60 11.43 9.79
C TRP A 233 4.27 10.02 9.29
N ALA A 234 5.26 9.20 8.93
CA ALA A 234 5.02 7.79 8.64
C ALA A 234 4.51 7.05 9.89
N ILE A 235 5.17 7.23 11.05
CA ILE A 235 4.74 6.63 12.33
C ILE A 235 3.33 7.09 12.70
N ARG A 236 3.06 8.40 12.63
CA ARG A 236 1.73 8.94 12.94
C ARG A 236 0.65 8.45 11.99
N SER A 237 1.00 8.20 10.72
CA SER A 237 0.07 7.61 9.74
C SER A 237 -0.27 6.17 10.09
N VAL A 238 0.71 5.39 10.58
CA VAL A 238 0.49 4.02 11.07
C VAL A 238 -0.41 4.02 12.32
N GLU A 239 -0.13 4.88 13.30
CA GLU A 239 -0.97 5.05 14.50
C GLU A 239 -2.40 5.42 14.14
N TYR A 240 -2.59 6.35 13.19
CA TYR A 240 -3.91 6.75 12.71
C TYR A 240 -4.64 5.59 12.04
N ALA A 241 -3.99 4.87 11.13
CA ALA A 241 -4.58 3.70 10.46
C ALA A 241 -5.05 2.66 11.49
N PHE A 242 -4.20 2.29 12.45
CA PHE A 242 -4.56 1.35 13.51
C PHE A 242 -5.71 1.87 14.39
N SER A 243 -5.75 3.18 14.68
CA SER A 243 -6.84 3.77 15.47
C SER A 243 -8.21 3.66 14.80
N LEU A 244 -8.26 3.50 13.47
CA LEU A 244 -9.48 3.29 12.70
C LEU A 244 -9.87 1.81 12.54
N GLY A 245 -9.02 0.88 12.96
CA GLY A 245 -9.25 -0.57 12.81
C GLY A 245 -8.60 -1.22 11.60
N VAL A 246 -7.64 -0.55 10.95
CA VAL A 246 -6.77 -1.19 9.94
C VAL A 246 -5.99 -2.33 10.59
N ASN A 247 -5.88 -3.48 9.93
CA ASN A 247 -5.26 -4.68 10.50
C ASN A 247 -3.77 -4.80 10.17
N CYS A 248 -3.33 -4.14 9.10
CA CYS A 248 -1.99 -4.24 8.56
C CYS A 248 -1.54 -2.89 7.96
N CYS A 249 -0.32 -2.47 8.23
CA CYS A 249 0.31 -1.32 7.55
C CYS A 249 1.53 -1.79 6.76
N SER A 250 1.65 -1.32 5.52
CA SER A 250 2.82 -1.51 4.68
C SER A 250 3.50 -0.15 4.51
N LEU A 251 4.66 0.02 5.13
CA LEU A 251 5.54 1.16 4.99
C LEU A 251 6.30 1.05 3.66
N ILE A 252 6.26 2.11 2.86
CA ILE A 252 6.84 2.15 1.52
C ILE A 252 7.84 3.30 1.48
N PRO A 253 9.16 3.05 1.49
CA PRO A 253 10.16 4.07 1.24
C PRO A 253 9.87 4.76 -0.09
N THR A 254 9.70 6.08 -0.09
CA THR A 254 9.37 6.82 -1.33
C THR A 254 10.55 6.77 -2.29
N ARG A 255 10.28 6.43 -3.56
CA ARG A 255 11.28 6.25 -4.61
C ARG A 255 10.97 7.16 -5.79
N SER A 256 11.99 7.63 -6.49
CA SER A 256 11.82 8.23 -7.82
C SER A 256 11.69 7.16 -8.90
N GLY A 257 11.51 7.59 -10.15
CA GLY A 257 11.24 6.70 -11.29
C GLY A 257 9.90 7.01 -11.98
N ASN A 258 9.05 7.83 -11.37
CA ASN A 258 7.77 8.25 -11.94
C ASN A 258 7.85 9.53 -12.80
N GLY A 259 9.05 10.12 -12.91
CA GLY A 259 9.34 11.31 -13.70
C GLY A 259 9.20 12.61 -12.92
N ILE A 260 8.12 12.78 -12.13
CA ILE A 260 7.90 14.03 -11.40
C ILE A 260 8.70 14.11 -10.09
N LEU A 261 8.95 12.98 -9.43
CA LEU A 261 9.86 12.97 -8.28
C LEU A 261 11.29 13.32 -8.69
N GLU A 262 11.77 12.91 -9.86
CA GLU A 262 13.07 13.32 -10.41
C GLU A 262 13.15 14.83 -10.63
N GLN A 263 12.06 15.47 -11.07
CA GLN A 263 12.01 16.92 -11.18
C GLN A 263 12.08 17.60 -9.80
N LEU A 264 11.43 17.01 -8.79
CA LEU A 264 11.48 17.51 -7.41
C LEU A 264 12.83 17.27 -6.73
N GLU A 265 13.58 16.23 -7.10
CA GLU A 265 14.97 16.04 -6.67
C GLU A 265 15.85 17.19 -7.16
N GLN A 266 15.69 17.58 -8.43
CA GLN A 266 16.48 18.68 -9.02
C GLN A 266 16.24 20.03 -8.35
N THR A 267 15.05 20.23 -7.78
CA THR A 267 14.71 21.45 -7.01
C THR A 267 14.95 21.32 -5.51
N GLY A 268 15.47 20.18 -5.05
CA GLY A 268 15.71 19.90 -3.63
C GLY A 268 14.44 19.71 -2.79
N GLN A 269 13.29 19.48 -3.44
CA GLN A 269 11.99 19.26 -2.80
C GLN A 269 11.71 17.78 -2.55
N PHE A 270 12.53 16.88 -3.07
CA PHE A 270 12.52 15.45 -2.77
C PHE A 270 13.94 14.91 -2.66
N SER A 271 14.10 13.91 -1.81
CA SER A 271 15.23 12.99 -1.80
C SER A 271 14.75 11.67 -1.22
N HIS A 272 15.37 10.55 -1.59
CA HIS A 272 15.05 9.26 -0.99
C HIS A 272 15.23 9.29 0.53
N PRO A 273 14.42 8.55 1.31
CA PRO A 273 14.69 8.37 2.73
C PRO A 273 16.05 7.69 2.92
N LEU A 274 16.76 8.03 3.99
CA LEU A 274 17.98 7.30 4.37
C LEU A 274 17.62 5.87 4.80
N LEU A 275 18.54 4.91 4.61
CA LEU A 275 18.33 3.54 5.10
C LEU A 275 18.16 3.51 6.63
N SER A 276 18.82 4.40 7.37
CA SER A 276 18.59 4.55 8.81
C SER A 276 17.17 4.99 9.14
N SER A 277 16.56 5.86 8.32
CA SER A 277 15.16 6.30 8.48
C SER A 277 14.20 5.15 8.19
N VAL A 278 14.51 4.28 7.23
CA VAL A 278 13.75 3.03 6.96
C VAL A 278 13.77 2.14 8.20
N GLU A 279 14.95 1.89 8.76
CA GLU A 279 15.12 1.06 9.96
C GLU A 279 14.41 1.65 11.17
N GLU A 280 14.66 2.92 11.49
CA GLU A 280 14.06 3.62 12.64
C GLU A 280 12.53 3.62 12.56
N THR A 281 11.97 3.89 11.38
CA THR A 281 10.52 3.93 11.19
C THR A 281 9.90 2.55 11.41
N LEU A 282 10.50 1.48 10.86
CA LEU A 282 9.99 0.12 11.07
C LEU A 282 10.08 -0.28 12.55
N GLU A 283 11.21 0.01 13.22
CA GLU A 283 11.39 -0.28 14.64
C GLU A 283 10.34 0.42 15.51
N ALA A 284 10.11 1.71 15.26
CA ALA A 284 9.10 2.49 15.98
C ALA A 284 7.70 1.92 15.76
N CYS A 285 7.34 1.59 14.51
CA CYS A 285 6.01 1.10 14.17
C CYS A 285 5.74 -0.31 14.72
N LEU A 286 6.73 -1.22 14.70
CA LEU A 286 6.60 -2.54 15.34
C LEU A 286 6.44 -2.43 16.85
N ASN A 287 7.08 -1.45 17.49
CA ASN A 287 6.95 -1.20 18.92
C ASN A 287 5.56 -0.68 19.34
N LEU A 288 4.73 -0.22 18.40
CA LEU A 288 3.33 0.13 18.68
C LEU A 288 2.52 -1.08 19.15
N LYS A 289 2.81 -2.27 18.62
CA LYS A 289 2.12 -3.54 18.95
C LYS A 289 0.58 -3.47 18.78
N GLN A 290 0.12 -2.74 17.77
CA GLN A 290 -1.31 -2.52 17.48
C GLN A 290 -1.83 -3.30 16.28
N GLY A 291 -0.94 -3.88 15.47
CA GLY A 291 -1.26 -4.65 14.28
C GLY A 291 0.01 -5.10 13.58
N ARG A 292 -0.11 -5.62 12.37
CA ARG A 292 1.06 -6.02 11.56
C ARG A 292 1.64 -4.82 10.83
N VAL A 293 2.95 -4.70 10.82
CA VAL A 293 3.68 -3.67 10.06
C VAL A 293 4.75 -4.35 9.21
N PHE A 294 4.72 -4.06 7.92
CA PHE A 294 5.74 -4.53 6.98
C PHE A 294 6.44 -3.33 6.37
N MET A 295 7.76 -3.43 6.22
CA MET A 295 8.52 -2.55 5.35
C MET A 295 8.60 -3.16 3.95
N ASP A 296 8.30 -2.39 2.92
CA ASP A 296 8.60 -2.75 1.54
C ASP A 296 10.13 -2.76 1.33
N LEU A 297 10.68 -3.94 1.04
CA LEU A 297 12.11 -4.16 0.83
C LEU A 297 12.51 -4.31 -0.63
N TRP A 298 11.56 -4.22 -1.58
CA TRP A 298 11.86 -4.43 -2.99
C TRP A 298 12.89 -3.39 -3.46
N ASP A 299 13.84 -3.77 -4.31
CA ASP A 299 14.92 -2.90 -4.85
C ASP A 299 15.72 -2.05 -3.85
N LEU A 300 15.60 -2.26 -2.53
CA LEU A 300 16.39 -1.49 -1.55
C LEU A 300 17.89 -1.80 -1.66
N ASP A 301 18.25 -2.99 -2.11
CA ASP A 301 19.61 -3.39 -2.44
C ASP A 301 20.22 -2.51 -3.55
N ARG A 302 19.42 -2.14 -4.54
CA ARG A 302 19.82 -1.25 -5.64
C ARG A 302 19.86 0.21 -5.17
N LEU A 303 18.84 0.63 -4.42
CA LEU A 303 18.71 2.02 -3.96
C LEU A 303 19.85 2.41 -3.01
N TYR A 304 20.25 1.48 -2.14
CA TYR A 304 21.22 1.72 -1.07
C TYR A 304 22.56 1.01 -1.28
N GLN A 305 22.95 0.70 -2.53
CA GLN A 305 24.17 -0.05 -2.88
C GLN A 305 25.47 0.47 -2.26
N ASN A 306 25.52 1.74 -1.81
CA ASN A 306 26.69 2.37 -1.19
C ASN A 306 26.66 2.34 0.35
N GLU A 307 25.61 1.80 0.97
CA GLU A 307 25.50 1.70 2.42
C GLU A 307 26.42 0.61 2.99
N ILE A 308 27.00 0.89 4.15
CA ILE A 308 27.84 -0.06 4.86
C ILE A 308 26.98 -1.18 5.43
N ASN A 309 27.44 -2.43 5.31
CA ASN A 309 26.76 -3.65 5.78
C ASN A 309 25.33 -3.78 5.25
N LEU A 310 25.08 -3.34 4.01
CA LEU A 310 23.75 -3.33 3.41
C LEU A 310 23.05 -4.68 3.49
N HIS A 311 23.75 -5.78 3.16
CA HIS A 311 23.16 -7.12 3.17
C HIS A 311 22.60 -7.49 4.55
N ASP A 312 23.41 -7.36 5.60
CA ASP A 312 23.02 -7.68 6.98
C ASP A 312 21.87 -6.79 7.45
N ARG A 313 21.86 -5.51 7.04
CA ARG A 313 20.78 -4.57 7.37
C ARG A 313 19.46 -4.93 6.67
N LEU A 314 19.51 -5.31 5.40
CA LEU A 314 18.33 -5.77 4.66
C LEU A 314 17.82 -7.11 5.19
N GLU A 315 18.71 -8.04 5.54
CA GLU A 315 18.34 -9.30 6.19
C GLU A 315 17.65 -9.03 7.53
N ARG A 316 18.18 -8.10 8.33
CA ARG A 316 17.56 -7.67 9.60
C ARG A 316 16.15 -7.12 9.39
N LEU A 317 15.95 -6.25 8.41
CA LEU A 317 14.61 -5.73 8.05
C LEU A 317 13.67 -6.86 7.62
N GLN A 318 14.15 -7.82 6.82
CA GLN A 318 13.37 -9.00 6.42
C GLN A 318 12.98 -9.84 7.64
N GLN A 319 13.90 -10.08 8.58
CA GLN A 319 13.58 -10.78 9.83
C GLN A 319 12.56 -10.02 10.67
N MET A 320 12.64 -8.69 10.71
CA MET A 320 11.65 -7.87 11.40
C MET A 320 10.26 -7.99 10.76
N ASN A 321 10.17 -8.01 9.42
CA ASN A 321 8.94 -8.30 8.69
C ASN A 321 8.37 -9.69 9.02
N LEU A 322 9.21 -10.73 9.05
CA LEU A 322 8.77 -12.10 9.31
C LEU A 322 8.36 -12.32 10.76
N LEU A 323 9.12 -11.79 11.71
CA LEU A 323 8.93 -12.04 13.14
C LEU A 323 8.00 -11.03 13.80
N GLN A 324 7.66 -9.94 13.10
CA GLN A 324 6.87 -8.80 13.62
C GLN A 324 7.41 -8.28 14.95
N LYS A 325 8.75 -8.23 15.06
CA LYS A 325 9.50 -7.84 16.25
C LYS A 325 10.74 -7.08 15.85
N VAL A 326 11.12 -6.12 16.69
CA VAL A 326 12.42 -5.45 16.55
C VAL A 326 13.53 -6.46 16.80
N SER A 327 14.44 -6.59 15.83
CA SER A 327 15.67 -7.37 15.99
C SER A 327 16.76 -6.45 16.54
N THR A 328 17.37 -6.84 17.65
CA THR A 328 18.59 -6.18 18.13
C THR A 328 19.73 -6.48 17.17
N ALA A 329 20.46 -5.43 16.75
CA ALA A 329 21.67 -5.54 15.94
C ALA A 329 22.81 -6.24 16.69
#